data_AF-A0A3P5X2H1-F1
#
_entry.id   AF-A0A3P5X2H1-F1
#
_cell.length_a   1.000
_cell.length_b   1.000
_cell.length_c   1.000
_cell.angle_alpha   90.00
_cell.angle_beta   90.00
_cell.angle_gamma   90.00
#
_symmetry.space_group_name_H-M   'P 1'
#
loop_
_entity.id
_entity.type
_entity.pdbx_description
1 polymer ?
#
loop_
_entity_poly.entity_id
_entity_poly.type
_entity_poly.pdbx_seq_one_letter_code
_entity_poly.pdbx_strand_id
1 'polypeptide(L)'
;MARMNDKLVNQLQIVANRFPAIETVLLFGSRAHGDYGRNSDIDLAVKTPGITDNDRLAFSGQVENEMDTLLKIDLKRLESASSRLRNETQACYQVIV
;
A
#
# COMPACT_ATOMS: atom_id res chain seq x y z
N MET A 1 12.00 -11.62 0.01
CA MET A 1 10.70 -12.33 0.01
C MET A 1 9.74 -11.52 0.87
N ALA A 2 8.54 -11.27 0.36
CA ALA A 2 7.62 -10.32 0.95
C ALA A 2 7.23 -10.71 2.38
N ARG A 3 7.26 -9.75 3.30
CA ARG A 3 6.78 -9.93 4.70
C ARG A 3 5.24 -9.93 4.80
N MET A 4 4.57 -9.70 3.67
CA MET A 4 3.13 -9.88 3.46
C MET A 4 2.91 -11.19 2.69
N ASN A 5 1.88 -11.97 3.04
CA ASN A 5 1.56 -13.23 2.37
C ASN A 5 1.29 -13.01 0.87
N ASP A 6 1.82 -13.88 0.02
CA ASP A 6 1.63 -13.88 -1.44
C ASP A 6 0.17 -13.78 -1.86
N LYS A 7 -0.78 -14.36 -1.09
CA LYS A 7 -2.21 -14.21 -1.35
C LYS A 7 -2.65 -12.74 -1.34
N LEU A 8 -2.25 -11.99 -0.30
CA LEU A 8 -2.59 -10.58 -0.15
C LEU A 8 -1.89 -9.71 -1.19
N VAL A 9 -0.64 -10.06 -1.54
CA VAL A 9 0.09 -9.41 -2.63
C VAL A 9 -0.67 -9.56 -3.95
N ASN A 10 -1.08 -10.78 -4.29
CA ASN A 10 -1.84 -11.05 -5.52
C ASN A 10 -3.19 -10.33 -5.52
N GLN A 11 -3.92 -10.30 -4.41
CA GLN A 11 -5.18 -9.55 -4.30
C GLN A 11 -4.95 -8.06 -4.53
N LEU A 12 -3.93 -7.48 -3.90
CA LEU A 12 -3.61 -6.07 -4.06
C LEU A 12 -3.22 -5.73 -5.50
N GLN A 13 -2.43 -6.59 -6.16
CA GLN A 13 -2.10 -6.43 -7.57
C GLN A 13 -3.34 -6.48 -8.47
N ILE A 14 -4.28 -7.40 -8.21
CA ILE A 14 -5.54 -7.49 -8.95
C ILE A 14 -6.36 -6.21 -8.80
N VAL A 15 -6.51 -5.70 -7.57
CA VAL A 15 -7.26 -4.47 -7.32
C VAL A 15 -6.55 -3.28 -7.99
N ALA A 16 -5.24 -3.12 -7.77
CA ALA A 16 -4.46 -2.01 -8.32
C ALA A 16 -4.52 -1.94 -9.87
N ASN A 17 -4.47 -3.09 -10.55
CA ASN A 17 -4.57 -3.16 -12.01
C ASN A 17 -5.91 -2.68 -12.58
N ARG A 18 -6.97 -2.56 -11.75
CA ARG A 18 -8.26 -1.98 -12.17
C ARG A 18 -8.25 -0.45 -12.17
N PHE A 19 -7.24 0.16 -11.56
CA PHE A 19 -7.08 1.60 -11.44
C PHE A 19 -5.85 2.03 -12.26
N PRO A 20 -6.02 2.43 -13.53
CA PRO A 20 -4.89 2.81 -14.40
C PRO A 20 -4.09 4.01 -13.89
N ALA A 21 -4.67 4.80 -12.98
CA ALA A 21 -3.98 5.90 -12.31
C ALA A 21 -2.97 5.44 -11.24
N ILE A 22 -2.98 4.16 -10.85
CA ILE A 22 -2.00 3.61 -9.89
C ILE A 22 -0.79 3.12 -10.68
N GLU A 23 0.31 3.87 -10.56
CA GLU A 23 1.58 3.48 -11.18
C GLU A 23 2.35 2.49 -10.32
N THR A 24 2.31 2.68 -9.00
CA THR A 24 3.16 1.91 -8.09
C THR A 24 2.51 1.78 -6.73
N VAL A 25 2.59 0.59 -6.15
CA VAL A 25 2.18 0.33 -4.75
C VAL A 25 3.38 -0.19 -3.97
N LEU A 26 3.70 0.48 -2.88
CA LEU A 26 4.85 0.19 -2.03
C LEU A 26 4.37 -0.25 -0.65
N LEU A 27 4.83 -1.41 -0.16
CA LEU A 27 4.72 -1.76 1.25
C LEU A 27 5.86 -1.08 2.01
N PHE A 28 5.53 -0.33 3.06
CA PHE A 28 6.52 0.32 3.93
C PHE A 28 6.19 0.05 5.42
N GLY A 29 6.90 0.73 6.32
CA GLY A 29 6.62 0.66 7.75
C GLY A 29 7.15 -0.62 8.42
N SER A 30 6.54 -0.96 9.57
CA SER A 30 7.03 -2.06 10.43
C SER A 30 7.14 -3.40 9.70
N ARG A 31 6.20 -3.65 8.79
CA ARG A 31 6.16 -4.85 7.93
C ARG A 31 7.21 -4.84 6.86
N ALA A 32 7.66 -3.69 6.34
CA ALA A 32 8.80 -3.67 5.43
C ALA A 32 10.12 -3.89 6.20
N HIS A 33 10.24 -3.27 7.37
CA HIS A 33 11.49 -3.25 8.13
C HIS A 33 11.90 -4.59 8.72
N GLY A 34 11.01 -5.27 9.43
CA GLY A 34 11.61 -6.05 10.53
C GLY A 34 10.66 -6.54 11.56
N ASP A 35 9.98 -5.57 12.11
CA ASP A 35 9.68 -5.58 13.52
C ASP A 35 8.17 -5.63 13.74
N TYR A 36 7.46 -6.24 12.79
CA TYR A 36 6.02 -6.36 12.82
C TYR A 36 5.59 -7.53 13.71
N GLY A 37 4.60 -7.27 14.56
CA GLY A 37 3.85 -8.31 15.24
C GLY A 37 2.80 -8.93 14.32
N ARG A 38 2.20 -10.05 14.73
CA ARG A 38 1.11 -10.71 13.99
C ARG A 38 -0.04 -9.75 13.65
N ASN A 39 -0.31 -8.80 14.54
CA ASN A 39 -1.43 -7.86 14.44
C ASN A 39 -1.01 -6.46 13.96
N SER A 40 0.21 -6.29 13.47
CA SER A 40 0.65 -4.98 12.96
C SER A 40 -0.13 -4.59 11.72
N ASP A 41 -0.45 -3.30 11.61
CA ASP A 41 -1.11 -2.72 10.44
C ASP A 41 -0.28 -2.93 9.16
N ILE A 42 -0.95 -2.82 8.00
CA ILE A 42 -0.33 -2.90 6.68
C ILE A 42 -0.26 -1.46 6.12
N ASP A 43 0.94 -0.88 6.15
CA ASP A 43 1.19 0.45 5.62
C ASP A 43 1.56 0.39 4.12
N LEU A 44 0.72 0.97 3.28
CA LEU A 44 0.89 1.00 1.83
C LEU A 44 1.03 2.44 1.33
N ALA A 45 2.07 2.72 0.56
CA ALA A 45 2.25 3.98 -0.14
C ALA A 45 1.92 3.79 -1.62
N VAL A 46 1.09 4.66 -2.16
CA VAL A 46 0.64 4.59 -3.55
C VAL A 46 1.15 5.80 -4.31
N LYS A 47 1.73 5.54 -5.49
CA LYS A 47 2.14 6.56 -6.44
C LYS A 47 1.11 6.65 -7.55
N THR A 48 0.48 7.82 -7.68
CA THR A 48 -0.70 8.03 -8.52
C THR A 48 -0.70 9.40 -9.21
N PRO A 49 0.23 9.66 -10.15
CA PRO A 49 0.28 10.95 -10.83
C PRO A 49 -1.01 11.23 -11.59
N GLY A 50 -1.70 12.29 -11.16
CA GLY A 50 -2.92 12.77 -11.80
C GLY A 50 -4.23 12.14 -11.32
N ILE A 51 -4.23 11.43 -10.19
CA ILE A 51 -5.47 10.88 -9.60
C ILE A 51 -6.33 11.94 -8.90
N THR A 52 -7.65 11.78 -8.95
CA THR A 52 -8.57 12.59 -8.13
C THR A 52 -8.72 12.02 -6.71
N ASP A 53 -9.16 12.84 -5.76
CA ASP A 53 -9.49 12.33 -4.41
C ASP A 53 -10.55 11.22 -4.43
N ASN A 54 -11.46 11.24 -5.41
CA ASN A 54 -12.52 10.25 -5.58
C ASN A 54 -11.99 8.89 -6.01
N ASP A 55 -11.09 8.84 -7.00
CA ASP A 55 -10.48 7.58 -7.45
C ASP A 55 -9.67 6.94 -6.33
N ARG A 56 -9.01 7.76 -5.49
CA ARG A 56 -8.29 7.27 -4.31
C ARG A 56 -9.26 6.67 -3.28
N LEU A 57 -10.38 7.34 -3.01
CA LEU A 57 -11.39 6.83 -2.08
C LEU A 57 -11.99 5.52 -2.61
N ALA A 58 -12.26 5.44 -3.91
CA ALA A 58 -12.74 4.23 -4.57
C ALA A 58 -11.71 3.09 -4.48
N PHE A 59 -10.43 3.37 -4.73
CA PHE A 59 -9.36 2.39 -4.58
C PHE A 59 -9.25 1.91 -3.13
N SER A 60 -9.22 2.83 -2.16
CA SER A 60 -9.18 2.49 -0.74
C SER A 60 -10.35 1.59 -0.35
N GLY A 61 -11.56 1.93 -0.79
CA GLY A 61 -12.75 1.11 -0.54
C GLY A 61 -12.68 -0.27 -1.20
N GLN A 62 -12.14 -0.40 -2.42
CA GLN A 62 -11.97 -1.73 -3.03
C GLN A 62 -10.91 -2.56 -2.30
N VAL A 63 -9.80 -1.95 -1.90
CA VAL A 63 -8.77 -2.64 -1.11
C VAL A 63 -9.35 -3.14 0.21
N GLU A 64 -10.10 -2.31 0.95
CA GLU A 64 -10.73 -2.73 2.20
C GLU A 64 -11.78 -3.85 2.01
N ASN A 65 -12.52 -3.84 0.91
CA ASN A 65 -13.56 -4.84 0.65
C ASN A 65 -13.04 -6.18 0.10
N GLU A 66 -11.95 -6.17 -0.68
CA GLU A 66 -11.47 -7.35 -1.40
C GLU A 66 -10.25 -8.03 -0.76
N MET A 67 -9.53 -7.32 0.11
CA MET A 67 -8.39 -7.90 0.81
C MET A 67 -8.87 -8.85 1.90
N ASP A 68 -8.43 -10.11 1.83
CA ASP A 68 -8.84 -11.14 2.79
C ASP A 68 -7.95 -11.09 4.05
N THR A 69 -8.08 -10.00 4.80
CA THR A 69 -7.31 -9.74 6.02
C THR A 69 -8.16 -9.01 7.05
N LEU A 70 -7.98 -9.38 8.33
CA LEU A 70 -8.55 -8.64 9.47
C LEU A 70 -7.67 -7.48 9.92
N LEU A 71 -6.49 -7.34 9.30
CA LEU A 71 -5.54 -6.29 9.63
C LEU A 71 -5.98 -4.98 8.97
N LYS A 72 -5.78 -3.88 9.68
CA LYS A 72 -6.01 -2.56 9.12
C LYS A 72 -5.00 -2.27 8.01
N ILE A 73 -5.49 -1.70 6.92
CA ILE A 73 -4.68 -1.23 5.80
C ILE A 73 -4.66 0.31 5.84
N ASP A 74 -3.48 0.92 5.91
CA ASP A 74 -3.31 2.37 5.85
C ASP A 74 -2.72 2.75 4.49
N LEU A 75 -3.50 3.47 3.67
CA LEU A 75 -3.13 3.88 2.31
C LEU A 75 -2.71 5.36 2.29
N LYS A 76 -1.43 5.61 2.01
CA LYS A 76 -0.84 6.95 1.94
C LYS A 76 -0.43 7.34 0.52
N ARG A 77 -0.61 8.61 0.19
CA ARG A 77 -0.15 9.19 -1.08
C ARG A 77 1.32 9.56 -1.00
N LEU A 78 2.11 9.10 -1.96
CA LEU A 78 3.54 9.42 -2.02
C LEU A 78 3.81 10.88 -2.46
N GLU A 79 2.94 11.44 -3.30
CA GLU A 79 3.11 12.77 -3.88
C GLU A 79 2.94 13.88 -2.82
N SER A 80 1.88 13.76 -2.03
CA SER A 80 1.60 14.63 -0.89
C SER A 80 2.30 14.19 0.40
N ALA A 81 3.20 13.21 0.33
CA ALA A 81 3.90 12.69 1.50
C ALA A 81 4.75 13.78 2.16
N SER A 82 4.83 13.78 3.48
CA SER A 82 5.82 14.58 4.18
C SER A 82 7.23 14.09 3.86
N SER A 83 8.25 14.93 4.07
CA SER A 83 9.66 14.51 3.99
C SER A 83 9.95 13.29 4.86
N ARG A 84 9.27 13.16 6.01
CA ARG A 84 9.36 11.99 6.88
C ARG A 84 8.86 10.71 6.20
N LEU A 85 7.66 10.73 5.62
CA LEU A 85 7.10 9.56 4.94
C LEU A 85 7.93 9.17 3.71
N ARG A 86 8.48 10.16 3.00
CA ARG A 86 9.45 9.92 1.92
C ARG A 86 10.73 9.26 2.42
N ASN A 87 11.27 9.70 3.56
CA ASN A 87 12.46 9.07 4.15
C ASN A 87 12.17 7.65 4.64
N GLU A 88 11.00 7.41 5.24
CA GLU A 88 10.58 6.07 5.70
C GLU A 88 10.41 5.11 4.52
N THR A 89 9.73 5.56 3.45
CA THR A 89 9.60 4.79 2.21
C THR A 89 10.91 4.61 1.46
N GLN A 90 11.92 5.47 1.65
CA GLN A 90 13.26 5.27 1.07
C GLN A 90 14.16 4.36 1.92
N ALA A 91 13.94 4.32 3.23
CA ALA A 91 14.74 3.51 4.16
C ALA A 91 14.48 2.01 3.98
N CYS A 92 13.21 1.62 3.81
CA CYS A 92 12.86 0.22 3.55
C CYS A 92 11.47 0.13 2.93
N TYR A 93 11.39 -0.44 1.73
CA TYR A 93 10.14 -0.69 1.03
C TYR A 93 10.19 -1.93 0.17
N GLN A 94 9.01 -2.42 -0.19
CA GLN A 94 8.85 -3.43 -1.23
C GLN A 94 7.87 -2.94 -2.28
N VAL A 95 8.27 -2.99 -3.55
CA VAL A 95 7.39 -2.75 -4.70
C VAL A 95 6.48 -3.96 -4.89
N ILE A 96 5.17 -3.70 -4.98
CA ILE A 96 4.14 -4.71 -5.23
C ILE A 96 3.62 -4.63 -6.68
N VAL A 97 3.43 -3.40 -7.17
CA VAL A 97 3.06 -3.08 -8.56
C VAL A 97 4.07 -2.07 -9.06
#